data_AF-X1DFQ2-F1
#
_entry.id   AF-X1DFQ2-F1
#
_cell.length_a   1.000
_cell.length_b   1.000
_cell.length_c   1.000
_cell.angle_alpha   90.00
_cell.angle_beta   90.00
_cell.angle_gamma   90.00
#
_symmetry.space_group_name_H-M   'P 1'
#
loop_
_entity.id
_entity.type
_entity.pdbx_description
1 polymer ?
#
loop_
_entity_poly.entity_id
_entity_poly.type
_entity_poly.pdbx_seq_one_letter_code
_entity_poly.pdbx_strand_id
1 'polypeptide(L)'
;VGLLMDTLTETLSGIEVVKATVQEEREMEKYFYHAKNIKKAFLERSKLDAKYYPNLVLAILITAGFMHSVLLFNYGMMNIGQIIAYLGILGLLRFPTNVSMFVFAIFRMAISSAARLLELMNKKTEIDENKQGVEKQFDGNIVFENVDFIYPDSKTPVLRNISFEVKLGQTVAIVGTTGSGKTTLTKLISRLYDVTNGKILIDGNDIRDYALNSLRDQISYIEQDVFLFSTTIFDNISFGRTSSLEQVISVAKQAQAHDF
;
A
#
# COMPACT_ATOMS: atom_id res chain seq x y z
N VAL A 1 -10.86 -10.27 5.88
CA VAL A 1 -10.37 -9.22 6.80
C VAL A 1 -10.22 -7.90 6.05
N GLY A 2 -9.50 -7.86 4.91
CA GLY A 2 -9.40 -6.66 4.05
C GLY A 2 -10.75 -6.00 3.77
N LEU A 3 -11.67 -6.69 3.08
CA LEU A 3 -13.01 -6.15 2.77
C LEU A 3 -13.79 -5.58 3.96
N LEU A 4 -13.64 -6.13 5.18
CA LEU A 4 -14.32 -5.59 6.37
C LEU A 4 -13.69 -4.25 6.80
N MET A 5 -12.36 -4.18 6.78
CA MET A 5 -11.61 -2.97 7.12
C MET A 5 -11.80 -1.91 6.05
N ASP A 6 -11.88 -2.30 4.78
CA ASP A 6 -12.16 -1.41 3.66
C ASP A 6 -13.54 -0.77 3.82
N THR A 7 -14.60 -1.56 4.06
CA THR A 7 -15.96 -1.02 4.31
C THR A 7 -15.99 -0.11 5.54
N LEU A 8 -15.30 -0.47 6.62
CA LEU A 8 -15.23 0.37 7.82
C LEU A 8 -14.56 1.71 7.52
N THR A 9 -13.43 1.68 6.82
CA THR A 9 -12.66 2.87 6.48
C THR A 9 -13.45 3.77 5.53
N GLU A 10 -14.06 3.19 4.49
CA GLU A 10 -14.95 3.89 3.55
C GLU A 10 -16.13 4.56 4.27
N THR A 11 -16.81 3.84 5.16
CA THR A 11 -17.95 4.37 5.93
C THR A 11 -17.52 5.51 6.85
N LEU A 12 -16.36 5.38 7.53
CA LEU A 12 -15.85 6.42 8.43
C LEU A 12 -15.38 7.65 7.66
N SER A 13 -14.70 7.48 6.53
CA SER A 13 -14.30 8.58 5.65
C SER A 13 -15.52 9.30 5.05
N GLY A 14 -16.61 8.58 4.77
CA GLY A 14 -17.86 9.10 4.23
C GLY A 14 -18.95 9.41 5.26
N ILE A 15 -18.62 9.50 6.56
CA ILE A 15 -19.63 9.47 7.63
C ILE A 15 -20.66 10.60 7.53
N GLU A 16 -20.24 11.79 7.06
CA GLU A 16 -21.13 12.93 6.85
C GLU A 16 -22.18 12.64 5.78
N VAL A 17 -21.80 11.99 4.68
CA VAL A 17 -22.72 11.60 3.60
C VAL A 17 -23.69 10.53 4.09
N VAL A 18 -23.19 9.53 4.82
CA VAL A 18 -24.03 8.48 5.39
C VAL A 18 -25.09 9.07 6.32
N LYS A 19 -24.68 10.01 7.18
CA LYS A 19 -25.58 10.75 8.10
C LYS A 19 -26.57 11.64 7.36
N ALA A 20 -26.10 12.40 6.38
CA ALA A 20 -26.94 13.31 5.60
C ALA A 20 -27.98 12.58 4.75
N THR A 21 -27.68 11.35 4.32
CA THR A 21 -28.57 10.52 3.47
C THR A 21 -29.35 9.47 4.25
N VAL A 22 -29.19 9.40 5.58
CA VAL A 22 -29.85 8.45 6.48
C VAL A 22 -29.66 7.00 6.03
N GLN A 23 -28.40 6.63 5.72
CA GLN A 23 -28.03 5.31 5.20
C GLN A 23 -27.32 4.42 6.23
N GLU A 24 -27.37 4.76 7.52
CA GLU A 24 -26.63 4.02 8.56
C GLU A 24 -26.99 2.54 8.62
N GLU A 25 -28.28 2.20 8.51
CA GLU A 25 -28.72 0.79 8.54
C GLU A 25 -28.12 0.00 7.37
N ARG A 26 -28.09 0.59 6.17
CA ARG A 26 -27.52 -0.05 4.99
C ARG A 26 -26.02 -0.31 5.14
N GLU A 27 -25.27 0.65 5.66
CA GLU A 27 -23.83 0.48 5.89
C GLU A 27 -23.56 -0.54 7.02
N MET A 28 -24.38 -0.54 8.08
CA MET A 28 -24.34 -1.56 9.12
C MET A 28 -24.63 -2.97 8.59
N GLU A 29 -25.61 -3.13 7.70
CA GLU A 29 -25.91 -4.41 7.05
C GLU A 29 -24.74 -4.92 6.23
N LYS A 30 -24.10 -4.07 5.42
CA LYS A 30 -22.89 -4.42 4.67
C LYS A 30 -21.76 -4.86 5.60
N TYR A 31 -21.52 -4.12 6.69
CA TYR A 31 -20.52 -4.49 7.69
C TYR A 31 -20.81 -5.88 8.27
N PHE A 32 -22.04 -6.14 8.71
CA PHE A 32 -22.43 -7.43 9.28
C PHE A 32 -22.34 -8.57 8.26
N TYR A 33 -22.64 -8.32 7.00
CA TYR A 33 -22.46 -9.28 5.92
C TYR A 33 -20.99 -9.71 5.81
N HIS A 34 -20.06 -8.77 5.78
CA HIS A 34 -18.63 -9.08 5.75
C HIS A 34 -18.13 -9.75 7.04
N ALA A 35 -18.61 -9.31 8.21
CA ALA A 35 -18.28 -9.93 9.50
C ALA A 35 -18.75 -11.40 9.56
N LYS A 36 -19.96 -11.69 9.06
CA LYS A 36 -20.50 -13.05 8.98
C LYS A 36 -19.69 -13.94 8.04
N ASN A 37 -19.24 -13.39 6.90
CA ASN A 37 -18.38 -14.13 5.96
C ASN A 37 -17.02 -14.45 6.58
N ILE A 38 -16.41 -13.53 7.33
CA ILE A 38 -15.17 -13.79 8.08
C ILE A 38 -15.40 -14.87 9.14
N LYS A 39 -16.49 -14.79 9.91
CA LYS A 39 -16.85 -15.83 10.89
C LYS A 39 -17.03 -17.20 10.22
N LYS A 40 -17.72 -17.26 9.08
CA LYS A 40 -17.90 -18.51 8.32
C LYS A 40 -16.56 -19.08 7.85
N ALA A 41 -15.69 -18.26 7.28
CA ALA A 41 -14.36 -18.68 6.85
C ALA A 41 -13.49 -19.17 8.02
N PHE A 42 -13.58 -18.49 9.17
CA PHE A 42 -12.92 -18.93 10.40
C PHE A 42 -13.42 -20.29 10.86
N LEU A 43 -14.75 -20.49 10.90
CA LEU A 43 -15.34 -21.77 11.30
C LEU A 43 -14.97 -22.92 10.35
N GLU A 44 -14.99 -22.69 9.04
CA GLU A 44 -14.54 -23.69 8.05
C GLU A 44 -13.06 -24.04 8.24
N ARG A 45 -12.20 -23.04 8.50
CA ARG A 45 -10.80 -23.28 8.84
C ARG A 45 -10.66 -24.07 10.15
N SER A 46 -11.42 -23.73 11.19
CA SER A 46 -11.41 -24.46 12.46
C SER A 46 -11.87 -25.90 12.31
N LYS A 47 -12.82 -26.21 11.41
CA LYS A 47 -13.20 -27.60 11.11
C LYS A 47 -12.07 -28.40 10.45
N LEU A 48 -11.32 -27.76 9.56
CA LEU A 48 -10.13 -28.38 8.94
C LEU A 48 -9.03 -28.60 9.98
N ASP A 49 -8.79 -27.61 10.84
CA ASP A 49 -7.82 -27.72 11.93
C ASP A 49 -8.26 -28.76 12.98
N ALA A 50 -9.57 -28.97 13.20
CA ALA A 50 -10.10 -30.01 14.10
C ALA A 50 -9.87 -31.43 13.57
N LYS A 51 -9.68 -31.61 12.26
CA LYS A 51 -9.35 -32.90 11.63
C LYS A 51 -7.85 -33.24 11.75
N TYR A 52 -7.26 -32.95 12.92
CA TYR A 52 -5.82 -32.96 13.12
C TYR A 52 -5.26 -34.38 13.30
N TYR A 53 -4.57 -34.85 12.26
CA TYR A 53 -3.96 -36.18 12.24
C TYR A 53 -2.72 -36.37 13.15
N PRO A 54 -1.82 -35.40 13.37
CA PRO A 54 -0.58 -35.67 14.11
C PRO A 54 -0.75 -36.07 15.58
N ASN A 55 -1.70 -35.47 16.31
CA ASN A 55 -2.00 -35.90 17.69
C ASN A 55 -2.64 -37.28 17.73
N LEU A 56 -3.45 -37.64 16.72
CA LEU A 56 -4.00 -39.00 16.59
C LEU A 56 -2.90 -40.01 16.29
N VAL A 57 -1.98 -39.71 15.38
CA VAL A 57 -0.81 -40.55 15.07
C VAL A 57 0.06 -40.74 16.32
N LEU A 58 0.30 -39.67 17.07
CA LEU A 58 1.06 -39.75 18.32
C LEU A 58 0.35 -40.61 19.38
N ALA A 59 -0.97 -40.48 19.52
CA ALA A 59 -1.75 -41.31 20.43
C ALA A 59 -1.64 -42.80 20.05
N ILE A 60 -1.81 -43.13 18.76
CA ILE A 60 -1.63 -44.49 18.24
C ILE A 60 -0.22 -45.00 18.52
N LEU A 61 0.81 -44.18 18.30
CA LEU A 61 2.21 -44.54 18.52
C LEU A 61 2.52 -44.80 20.01
N ILE A 62 1.99 -43.99 20.92
CA ILE A 62 2.13 -44.20 22.36
C ILE A 62 1.41 -45.49 22.79
N THR A 63 0.19 -45.74 22.29
CA THR A 63 -0.57 -46.96 22.59
C THR A 63 0.13 -48.21 22.06
N ALA A 64 0.61 -48.18 20.82
CA ALA A 64 1.39 -49.27 20.22
C ALA A 64 2.70 -49.49 20.96
N GLY A 65 3.40 -48.42 21.33
CA GLY A 65 4.60 -48.48 22.15
C GLY A 65 4.34 -49.10 23.52
N PHE A 66 3.24 -48.73 24.18
CA PHE A 66 2.84 -49.34 25.44
C PHE A 66 2.58 -50.84 25.28
N MET A 67 1.79 -51.23 24.28
CA MET A 67 1.52 -52.64 24.00
C MET A 67 2.81 -53.43 23.72
N HIS A 68 3.73 -52.87 22.95
CA HIS A 68 5.04 -53.46 22.68
C HIS A 68 5.89 -53.61 23.96
N SER A 69 5.89 -52.60 24.83
CA SER A 69 6.63 -52.66 26.11
C SER A 69 6.10 -53.76 27.04
N VAL A 70 4.78 -53.99 27.04
CA VAL A 70 4.14 -55.08 27.79
C VAL A 70 4.50 -56.45 27.22
N LEU A 71 4.55 -56.58 25.89
CA LEU A 71 5.00 -57.82 25.24
C LEU A 71 6.45 -58.16 25.61
N LEU A 72 7.36 -57.18 25.53
CA LEU A 72 8.77 -57.38 25.90
C LEU A 72 8.95 -57.72 27.38
N PHE A 73 8.13 -57.15 28.25
CA PHE A 73 8.09 -57.51 29.67
C PHE A 73 7.67 -58.98 29.87
N ASN A 74 6.63 -59.44 29.15
CA ASN A 74 6.17 -60.83 29.23
C ASN A 74 7.21 -61.84 28.74
N TYR A 75 8.06 -61.46 27.78
CA TYR A 75 9.20 -62.28 27.32
C TYR A 75 10.44 -62.17 28.23
N GLY A 76 10.37 -61.42 29.34
CA GLY A 76 11.49 -61.21 30.25
C GLY A 76 12.62 -60.33 29.71
N MET A 77 12.41 -59.64 28.59
CA MET A 77 13.41 -58.77 27.95
C MET A 77 13.44 -57.37 28.57
N MET A 78 12.40 -56.98 29.32
CA MET A 78 12.30 -55.69 30.00
C MET A 78 11.81 -55.84 31.44
N ASN A 79 12.26 -54.95 32.32
CA ASN A 79 11.71 -54.75 33.66
C ASN A 79 10.78 -53.52 33.73
N ILE A 80 10.08 -53.35 34.86
CA ILE A 80 9.10 -52.26 35.05
C ILE A 80 9.75 -50.87 34.92
N GLY A 81 10.97 -50.68 35.42
CA GLY A 81 11.71 -49.41 35.29
C GLY A 81 12.02 -49.06 33.83
N GLN A 82 12.36 -50.07 33.01
CA GLN A 82 12.62 -49.89 31.59
C GLN A 82 11.35 -49.55 30.80
N ILE A 83 10.18 -50.04 31.20
CA ILE A 83 8.89 -49.63 30.61
C ILE A 83 8.63 -48.14 30.85
N ILE A 84 8.84 -47.66 32.09
CA ILE A 84 8.68 -46.24 32.45
C ILE A 84 9.64 -45.38 31.63
N ALA A 85 10.91 -45.79 31.52
CA ALA A 85 11.91 -45.08 30.71
C ALA A 85 11.53 -45.04 29.23
N TYR A 86 11.07 -46.16 28.66
CA TYR A 86 10.62 -46.26 27.27
C TYR A 86 9.43 -45.33 26.97
N LEU A 87 8.41 -45.33 27.83
CA LEU A 87 7.27 -44.42 27.70
C LEU A 87 7.67 -42.96 27.92
N GLY A 88 8.63 -42.68 28.80
CA GLY A 88 9.19 -41.36 29.01
C GLY A 88 9.86 -40.81 27.74
N ILE A 89 10.67 -41.63 27.07
CA ILE A 89 11.32 -41.28 25.80
C ILE A 89 10.28 -41.05 24.70
N LEU A 90 9.27 -41.93 24.56
CA LEU A 90 8.16 -41.71 23.63
C LEU A 90 7.37 -40.44 23.95
N GLY A 91 7.23 -40.10 25.24
CA GLY A 91 6.58 -38.89 25.72
C GLY A 91 7.26 -37.61 25.23
N LEU A 92 8.57 -37.61 24.99
CA LEU A 92 9.30 -36.46 24.45
C LEU A 92 8.80 -36.03 23.06
N LEU A 93 8.21 -36.95 22.29
CA LEU A 93 7.63 -36.66 20.96
C LEU A 93 6.39 -35.76 21.03
N ARG A 94 5.77 -35.59 22.21
CA ARG A 94 4.64 -34.67 22.40
C ARG A 94 5.00 -33.23 22.06
N PHE A 95 6.17 -32.77 22.51
CA PHE A 95 6.59 -31.38 22.27
C PHE A 95 6.73 -31.04 20.77
N PRO A 96 7.57 -31.74 19.97
CA PRO A 96 7.72 -31.43 18.55
C PRO A 96 6.42 -31.64 17.76
N THR A 97 5.58 -32.62 18.15
CA THR A 97 4.27 -32.81 17.52
C THR A 97 3.36 -31.60 17.72
N ASN A 98 3.27 -31.06 18.95
CA ASN A 98 2.47 -29.86 19.21
C ASN A 98 3.05 -28.61 18.56
N VAL A 99 4.37 -28.42 18.60
CA VAL A 99 5.04 -27.28 17.96
C VAL A 99 4.87 -27.30 16.45
N SER A 100 4.87 -28.48 15.81
CA SER A 100 4.69 -28.59 14.36
C SER A 100 3.40 -27.91 13.87
N MET A 101 2.31 -28.00 14.64
CA MET A 101 1.03 -27.34 14.32
C MET A 101 1.19 -25.83 14.18
N PHE A 102 1.83 -25.21 15.17
CA PHE A 102 2.05 -23.78 15.22
C PHE A 102 3.00 -23.32 14.10
N VAL A 103 4.07 -24.08 13.89
CA VAL A 103 5.06 -23.81 12.84
C VAL A 103 4.41 -23.85 11.46
N PHE A 104 3.62 -24.87 11.12
CA PHE A 104 2.95 -24.93 9.82
C PHE A 104 2.02 -23.73 9.58
N ALA A 105 1.26 -23.31 10.60
CA ALA A 105 0.37 -22.16 10.49
C ALA A 105 1.15 -20.86 10.24
N ILE A 106 2.23 -20.63 10.98
CA ILE A 106 3.11 -19.46 10.80
C ILE A 106 3.76 -19.48 9.44
N PHE A 107 4.33 -20.61 9.01
CA PHE A 107 5.03 -20.70 7.73
C PHE A 107 4.10 -20.34 6.56
N ARG A 108 2.86 -20.84 6.56
CA ARG A 108 1.88 -20.48 5.52
C ARG A 108 1.56 -18.99 5.52
N MET A 109 1.39 -18.39 6.71
CA MET A 109 1.14 -16.96 6.83
C MET A 109 2.35 -16.15 6.36
N ALA A 110 3.57 -16.54 6.75
CA ALA A 110 4.82 -15.91 6.38
C ALA A 110 5.02 -15.93 4.87
N ILE A 111 4.80 -17.06 4.21
CA ILE A 111 4.89 -17.19 2.75
C ILE A 111 3.87 -16.28 2.06
N SER A 112 2.62 -16.23 2.53
CA SER A 112 1.59 -15.36 1.95
C SER A 112 1.92 -13.87 2.12
N SER A 113 2.41 -13.46 3.28
CA SER A 113 2.83 -12.08 3.53
C SER A 113 4.07 -11.70 2.75
N ALA A 114 5.05 -12.60 2.66
CA ALA A 114 6.25 -12.41 1.85
C ALA A 114 5.90 -12.24 0.36
N ALA A 115 4.97 -13.04 -0.17
CA ALA A 115 4.50 -12.90 -1.55
C ALA A 115 3.89 -11.52 -1.84
N ARG A 116 3.04 -11.00 -0.94
CA ARG A 116 2.47 -9.64 -1.08
C ARG A 116 3.53 -8.55 -1.00
N LEU A 117 4.49 -8.66 -0.07
CA LEU A 117 5.59 -7.70 0.03
C LEU A 117 6.46 -7.73 -1.23
N LEU A 118 6.76 -8.92 -1.74
CA LEU A 118 7.55 -9.11 -2.95
C LEU A 118 6.84 -8.53 -4.18
N GLU A 119 5.51 -8.69 -4.28
CA GLU A 119 4.69 -8.07 -5.33
C GLU A 119 4.83 -6.53 -5.30
N LEU A 120 4.75 -5.91 -4.12
CA LEU A 120 4.94 -4.47 -3.97
C LEU A 120 6.38 -4.02 -4.30
N MET A 121 7.38 -4.74 -3.81
CA MET A 121 8.80 -4.42 -4.05
C MET A 121 9.18 -4.56 -5.53
N ASN A 122 8.58 -5.50 -6.25
CA ASN A 122 8.84 -5.72 -7.66
C ASN A 122 7.95 -4.89 -8.60
N LYS A 123 7.03 -4.08 -8.05
CA LYS A 123 6.20 -3.20 -8.86
C LYS A 123 7.10 -2.15 -9.52
N LYS A 124 7.10 -2.12 -10.85
CA LYS A 124 7.85 -1.12 -11.61
C LYS A 124 7.17 0.24 -11.49
N THR A 125 7.97 1.29 -11.31
CA THR A 125 7.49 2.68 -11.39
C THR A 125 7.19 3.00 -12.85
N GLU A 126 6.07 3.70 -13.09
CA GLU A 126 5.71 4.13 -14.46
C GLU A 126 6.60 5.27 -14.96
N ILE A 127 7.10 6.09 -14.03
CA ILE A 127 7.97 7.23 -14.32
C ILE A 127 9.37 6.88 -13.81
N ASP A 128 10.35 6.96 -14.70
CA ASP A 128 11.75 6.86 -14.35
C ASP A 128 12.27 8.20 -13.81
N GLU A 129 13.15 8.12 -12.81
CA GLU A 129 13.75 9.30 -12.18
C GLU A 129 14.78 9.98 -13.08
N ASN A 130 15.31 9.27 -14.08
CA ASN A 130 16.38 9.70 -14.97
C ASN A 130 17.51 10.38 -14.19
N LYS A 131 18.13 9.65 -13.25
CA LYS A 131 19.13 10.21 -12.30
C LYS A 131 20.37 10.83 -12.97
N GLN A 132 20.63 10.51 -14.23
CA GLN A 132 21.73 11.06 -15.03
C GLN A 132 21.24 12.09 -16.05
N GLY A 133 19.97 12.49 -15.95
CA GLY A 133 19.35 13.48 -16.82
C GLY A 133 19.89 14.88 -16.59
N VAL A 134 19.36 15.83 -17.36
CA VAL A 134 19.79 17.22 -17.31
C VAL A 134 19.45 17.84 -15.94
N GLU A 135 20.46 18.40 -15.28
CA GLU A 135 20.36 19.15 -14.02
C GLU A 135 20.66 20.65 -14.29
N LYS A 136 19.79 21.30 -15.06
CA LYS A 136 19.97 22.71 -15.46
C LYS A 136 18.85 23.57 -14.89
N GLN A 137 19.19 24.77 -14.43
CA GLN A 137 18.17 25.77 -14.16
C GLN A 137 17.50 26.22 -15.45
N PHE A 138 16.16 26.19 -15.48
CA PHE A 138 15.40 26.65 -16.62
C PHE A 138 14.98 28.13 -16.46
N ASP A 139 15.00 28.84 -17.59
CA ASP A 139 14.51 30.20 -17.73
C ASP A 139 12.98 30.22 -17.75
N GLY A 140 12.33 29.12 -18.20
CA GLY A 140 10.89 28.91 -18.03
C GLY A 140 10.03 29.10 -19.29
N ASN A 141 10.61 28.93 -20.49
CA ASN A 141 9.82 28.82 -21.72
C ASN A 141 9.28 27.39 -21.85
N ILE A 142 7.98 27.22 -22.05
CA ILE A 142 7.31 25.92 -22.12
C ILE A 142 6.64 25.76 -23.48
N VAL A 143 6.86 24.62 -24.14
CA VAL A 143 6.23 24.30 -25.42
C VAL A 143 5.54 22.94 -25.34
N PHE A 144 4.26 22.90 -25.66
CA PHE A 144 3.51 21.67 -25.92
C PHE A 144 3.52 21.41 -27.41
N GLU A 145 3.97 20.22 -27.83
CA GLU A 145 4.00 19.80 -29.23
C GLU A 145 3.19 18.52 -29.42
N ASN A 146 2.00 18.66 -30.02
CA ASN A 146 1.11 17.57 -30.42
C ASN A 146 0.81 16.59 -29.27
N VAL A 147 0.53 17.13 -28.09
CA VAL A 147 0.38 16.34 -26.86
C VAL A 147 -0.97 15.64 -26.84
N ASP A 148 -0.92 14.30 -26.75
CA ASP A 148 -2.06 13.45 -26.41
C ASP A 148 -1.82 12.79 -25.05
N PHE A 149 -2.89 12.59 -24.28
CA PHE A 149 -2.77 11.94 -22.98
C PHE A 149 -3.99 11.10 -22.60
N ILE A 150 -3.70 9.91 -22.07
CA ILE A 150 -4.64 8.95 -21.48
C ILE A 150 -4.11 8.52 -20.12
N TYR A 151 -4.95 8.54 -19.09
CA TYR A 151 -4.59 8.00 -17.78
C TYR A 151 -4.38 6.47 -17.86
N PRO A 152 -3.43 5.88 -17.09
CA PRO A 152 -3.14 4.44 -17.13
C PRO A 152 -4.37 3.53 -16.95
N ASP A 153 -5.29 3.92 -16.06
CA ASP A 153 -6.52 3.17 -15.77
C ASP A 153 -7.71 3.53 -16.68
N SER A 154 -7.51 4.41 -17.66
CA SER A 154 -8.55 4.87 -18.57
C SER A 154 -8.30 4.38 -20.00
N LYS A 155 -9.38 4.12 -20.74
CA LYS A 155 -9.32 3.88 -22.19
C LYS A 155 -9.64 5.15 -23.00
N THR A 156 -10.11 6.20 -22.34
CA THR A 156 -10.58 7.42 -22.98
C THR A 156 -9.50 8.51 -22.88
N PRO A 157 -9.06 9.07 -24.02
CA PRO A 157 -8.09 10.17 -24.01
C PRO A 157 -8.71 11.43 -23.43
N VAL A 158 -7.96 12.06 -22.53
CA VAL A 158 -8.32 13.31 -21.84
C VAL A 158 -7.82 14.53 -22.61
N LEU A 159 -6.62 14.45 -23.18
CA LEU A 159 -6.04 15.48 -24.03
C LEU A 159 -5.81 14.90 -25.42
N ARG A 160 -6.07 15.73 -26.44
CA ARG A 160 -5.92 15.35 -27.85
C ARG A 160 -5.25 16.47 -28.63
N ASN A 161 -4.11 16.18 -29.24
CA ASN A 161 -3.34 17.06 -30.11
C ASN A 161 -3.20 18.50 -29.59
N ILE A 162 -2.76 18.65 -28.35
CA ILE A 162 -2.57 19.96 -27.72
C ILE A 162 -1.21 20.53 -28.10
N SER A 163 -1.21 21.72 -28.69
CA SER A 163 0.00 22.46 -29.02
C SER A 163 -0.14 23.94 -28.65
N PHE A 164 0.77 24.45 -27.84
CA PHE A 164 0.86 25.87 -27.49
C PHE A 164 2.22 26.19 -26.87
N GLU A 165 2.57 27.47 -26.81
CA GLU A 165 3.81 27.99 -26.23
C GLU A 165 3.48 28.97 -25.11
N VAL A 166 4.26 28.89 -24.02
CA VAL A 166 4.27 29.84 -22.91
C VAL A 166 5.67 30.41 -22.79
N LYS A 167 5.79 31.72 -22.93
CA LYS A 167 7.08 32.42 -22.86
C LYS A 167 7.46 32.74 -21.42
N LEU A 168 8.75 32.90 -21.17
CA LEU A 168 9.26 33.37 -19.89
C LEU A 168 8.53 34.64 -19.43
N GLY A 169 8.05 34.63 -18.18
CA GLY A 169 7.33 35.74 -17.55
C GLY A 169 5.86 35.88 -17.98
N GLN A 170 5.39 35.04 -18.90
CA GLN A 170 3.99 35.06 -19.33
C GLN A 170 3.09 34.38 -18.31
N THR A 171 2.02 35.05 -17.91
CA THR A 171 0.92 34.42 -17.16
C THR A 171 -0.13 33.89 -18.13
N VAL A 172 -0.43 32.60 -18.04
CA VAL A 172 -1.41 31.93 -18.91
C VAL A 172 -2.55 31.37 -18.07
N ALA A 173 -3.78 31.67 -18.48
CA ALA A 173 -4.98 31.11 -17.87
C ALA A 173 -5.58 30.04 -18.78
N ILE A 174 -5.81 28.84 -18.23
CA ILE A 174 -6.48 27.73 -18.94
C ILE A 174 -7.92 27.65 -18.45
N VAL A 175 -8.87 27.97 -19.32
CA VAL A 175 -10.30 27.99 -19.02
C VAL A 175 -11.06 26.94 -19.84
N GLY A 176 -12.10 26.38 -19.24
CA GLY A 176 -12.92 25.33 -19.85
C GLY A 176 -13.84 24.67 -18.84
N THR A 177 -14.79 23.86 -19.32
CA THR A 177 -15.76 23.16 -18.49
C THR A 177 -15.11 22.12 -17.56
N THR A 178 -15.78 21.74 -16.48
CA THR A 178 -15.30 20.63 -15.61
C THR A 178 -15.03 19.38 -16.44
N GLY A 179 -13.91 18.70 -16.17
CA GLY A 179 -13.49 17.51 -16.92
C GLY A 179 -12.78 17.78 -18.25
N SER A 180 -12.57 19.04 -18.66
CA SER A 180 -11.90 19.37 -19.92
C SER A 180 -10.37 19.12 -19.95
N GLY A 181 -9.79 18.52 -18.90
CA GLY A 181 -8.35 18.21 -18.86
C GLY A 181 -7.42 19.34 -18.35
N LYS A 182 -7.95 20.44 -17.80
CA LYS A 182 -7.14 21.57 -17.28
C LYS A 182 -6.11 21.13 -16.24
N THR A 183 -6.55 20.42 -15.22
CA THR A 183 -5.69 19.87 -14.16
C THR A 183 -4.73 18.82 -14.71
N THR A 184 -5.11 18.13 -15.77
CA THR A 184 -4.24 17.16 -16.44
C THR A 184 -3.07 17.87 -17.11
N LEU A 185 -3.28 19.01 -17.77
CA LEU A 185 -2.20 19.80 -18.37
C LEU A 185 -1.15 20.23 -17.34
N THR A 186 -1.58 20.74 -16.18
CA THR A 186 -0.64 21.15 -15.12
C THR A 186 0.13 19.95 -14.54
N LYS A 187 -0.53 18.80 -14.35
CA LYS A 187 0.10 17.56 -13.89
C LYS A 187 1.18 17.04 -14.85
N LEU A 188 1.02 17.24 -16.16
CA LEU A 188 2.00 16.82 -17.16
C LEU A 188 3.28 17.69 -17.13
N ILE A 189 3.17 18.99 -16.84
CA ILE A 189 4.33 19.90 -16.74
C ILE A 189 5.26 19.46 -15.60
N SER A 190 4.70 19.14 -14.44
CA SER A 190 5.45 18.61 -13.28
C SER A 190 5.85 17.13 -13.42
N ARG A 191 5.58 16.53 -14.60
CA ARG A 191 5.81 15.13 -14.91
C ARG A 191 5.28 14.20 -13.82
N LEU A 192 4.06 14.47 -13.33
CA LEU A 192 3.30 13.55 -12.48
C LEU A 192 2.72 12.38 -13.30
N TYR A 193 2.60 12.60 -14.61
CA TYR A 193 2.36 11.61 -15.64
C TYR A 193 3.23 11.95 -16.85
N ASP A 194 3.63 10.94 -17.62
CA ASP A 194 4.24 11.14 -18.94
C ASP A 194 3.15 11.24 -20.02
N VAL A 195 3.41 12.01 -21.07
CA VAL A 195 2.50 12.14 -22.22
C VAL A 195 2.38 10.81 -22.96
N THR A 196 1.20 10.53 -23.51
CA THR A 196 0.99 9.30 -24.31
C THR A 196 1.58 9.46 -25.71
N ASN A 197 1.48 10.65 -26.30
CA ASN A 197 2.07 11.01 -27.57
C ASN A 197 2.43 12.49 -27.58
N GLY A 198 3.37 12.88 -28.45
CA GLY A 198 3.94 14.23 -28.48
C GLY A 198 5.04 14.44 -27.45
N LYS A 199 5.30 15.71 -27.12
CA LYS A 199 6.31 16.10 -26.12
C LYS A 199 6.01 17.46 -25.50
N ILE A 200 6.54 17.66 -24.31
CA ILE A 200 6.54 18.93 -23.59
C ILE A 200 7.99 19.33 -23.44
N LEU A 201 8.33 20.54 -23.88
CA LEU A 201 9.67 21.08 -23.83
C LEU A 201 9.73 22.20 -22.79
N ILE A 202 10.82 22.25 -22.02
CA ILE A 202 11.21 23.41 -21.21
C ILE A 202 12.55 23.91 -21.74
N ASP A 203 12.58 25.17 -22.19
CA ASP A 203 13.73 25.82 -22.85
C ASP A 203 14.36 24.95 -23.95
N GLY A 204 13.50 24.27 -24.72
CA GLY A 204 13.88 23.44 -25.87
C GLY A 204 14.28 22.00 -25.53
N ASN A 205 14.40 21.62 -24.25
CA ASN A 205 14.68 20.23 -23.85
C ASN A 205 13.39 19.51 -23.43
N ASP A 206 13.26 18.24 -23.78
CA ASP A 206 12.10 17.44 -23.37
C ASP A 206 12.12 17.25 -21.85
N ILE A 207 10.96 17.42 -21.19
CA ILE A 207 10.85 17.22 -19.73
C ILE A 207 11.26 15.81 -19.29
N ARG A 208 11.25 14.82 -20.19
CA ARG A 208 11.71 13.45 -19.93
C ARG A 208 13.24 13.33 -19.82
N ASP A 209 13.97 14.26 -20.41
CA ASP A 209 15.45 14.25 -20.43
C ASP A 209 16.05 14.85 -19.16
N TYR A 210 15.26 15.55 -18.34
CA TYR A 210 15.68 16.10 -17.05
C TYR A 210 15.75 15.03 -15.97
N ALA A 211 16.68 15.21 -15.03
CA ALA A 211 16.60 14.51 -13.76
C ALA A 211 15.33 14.96 -13.01
N LEU A 212 14.51 14.01 -12.56
CA LEU A 212 13.16 14.29 -12.07
C LEU A 212 13.15 15.25 -10.87
N ASN A 213 14.14 15.14 -9.98
CA ASN A 213 14.29 16.05 -8.84
C ASN A 213 14.63 17.47 -9.32
N SER A 214 15.56 17.62 -10.27
CA SER A 214 15.94 18.92 -10.82
C SER A 214 14.77 19.61 -11.54
N LEU A 215 13.94 18.85 -12.25
CA LEU A 215 12.72 19.35 -12.87
C LEU A 215 11.73 19.88 -11.81
N ARG A 216 11.44 19.08 -10.79
CA ARG A 216 10.39 19.38 -9.80
C ARG A 216 10.79 20.45 -8.77
N ASP A 217 12.07 20.55 -8.41
CA ASP A 217 12.56 21.57 -7.46
C ASP A 217 12.37 23.02 -7.95
N GLN A 218 12.21 23.17 -9.27
CA GLN A 218 12.04 24.45 -9.95
C GLN A 218 10.58 24.75 -10.32
N ILE A 219 9.66 23.80 -10.12
CA ILE A 219 8.22 23.97 -10.41
C ILE A 219 7.45 24.04 -9.10
N SER A 220 6.81 25.18 -8.84
CA SER A 220 5.83 25.29 -7.76
C SER A 220 4.46 24.82 -8.22
N TYR A 221 3.84 23.92 -7.47
CA TYR A 221 2.52 23.35 -7.77
C TYR A 221 1.61 23.55 -6.57
N ILE A 222 0.41 24.09 -6.82
CA ILE A 222 -0.62 24.32 -5.81
C ILE A 222 -1.81 23.43 -6.20
N GLU A 223 -2.16 22.51 -5.31
CA GLU A 223 -3.33 21.64 -5.51
C GLU A 223 -4.63 22.40 -5.34
N GLN A 224 -5.67 21.95 -6.06
CA GLN A 224 -7.01 22.49 -5.91
C GLN A 224 -7.57 22.22 -4.50
N ASP A 225 -7.30 21.04 -3.95
CA ASP A 225 -7.63 20.65 -2.59
C ASP A 225 -6.32 20.55 -1.79
N VAL A 226 -6.07 21.54 -0.93
CA VAL A 226 -4.81 21.62 -0.17
C VAL A 226 -4.74 20.48 0.86
N PHE A 227 -3.69 19.68 0.79
CA PHE A 227 -3.38 18.66 1.78
C PHE A 227 -2.43 19.21 2.86
N LEU A 228 -2.73 18.95 4.13
CA LEU A 228 -1.85 19.24 5.27
C LEU A 228 -1.48 17.95 5.99
N PHE A 229 -0.19 17.79 6.27
CA PHE A 229 0.28 16.71 7.14
C PHE A 229 -0.17 16.97 8.58
N SER A 230 -0.48 15.89 9.30
CA SER A 230 -0.83 15.93 10.74
C SER A 230 0.40 16.23 11.61
N THR A 231 0.97 17.41 11.44
CA THR A 231 2.14 17.95 12.12
C THR A 231 1.96 19.46 12.36
N THR A 232 3.00 20.15 12.83
CA THR A 232 2.93 21.59 13.11
C THR A 232 2.74 22.43 11.83
N ILE A 233 2.23 23.66 11.98
CA ILE A 233 2.14 24.63 10.88
C ILE A 233 3.54 24.93 10.32
N PHE A 234 4.54 25.03 11.20
CA PHE A 234 5.93 25.24 10.81
C PHE A 234 6.39 24.14 9.83
N ASP A 235 6.21 22.87 10.20
CA ASP A 235 6.66 21.74 9.38
C ASP A 235 5.91 21.66 8.04
N ASN A 236 4.63 22.03 8.02
CA ASN A 236 3.86 22.09 6.77
C ASN A 236 4.37 23.21 5.84
N ILE A 237 4.67 24.40 6.36
CA ILE A 237 5.18 25.53 5.56
C ILE A 237 6.63 25.26 5.10
N SER A 238 7.47 24.67 5.95
CA SER A 238 8.86 24.30 5.60
C SER A 238 8.96 22.96 4.89
N PHE A 239 7.84 22.36 4.47
CA PHE A 239 7.86 21.04 3.85
C PHE A 239 8.71 21.06 2.56
N GLY A 240 9.66 20.13 2.47
CA GLY A 240 10.58 20.02 1.33
C GLY A 240 11.77 20.98 1.34
N ARG A 241 11.92 21.88 2.34
CA ARG A 241 13.08 22.79 2.44
C ARG A 241 13.47 23.08 3.88
N THR A 242 14.75 22.94 4.21
CA THR A 242 15.29 23.44 5.48
C THR A 242 15.10 24.95 5.58
N SER A 243 14.28 25.39 6.53
CA SER A 243 13.88 26.79 6.68
C SER A 243 14.02 27.25 8.13
N SER A 244 14.39 28.51 8.36
CA SER A 244 14.38 29.10 9.70
C SER A 244 12.97 29.54 10.10
N LEU A 245 12.75 29.75 11.40
CA LEU A 245 11.47 30.26 11.90
C LEU A 245 11.11 31.63 11.31
N GLU A 246 12.10 32.51 11.16
CA GLU A 246 11.91 33.84 10.58
C GLU A 246 11.46 33.75 9.11
N GLN A 247 12.02 32.81 8.34
CA GLN A 247 11.63 32.57 6.95
C GLN A 247 10.18 32.07 6.86
N VAL A 248 9.82 31.11 7.71
CA VAL A 248 8.45 30.57 7.77
C VAL A 248 7.45 31.66 8.14
N ILE A 249 7.75 32.49 9.15
CA ILE A 249 6.88 33.63 9.54
C ILE A 249 6.75 34.63 8.39
N SER A 250 7.84 34.94 7.68
CA SER A 250 7.81 35.87 6.54
C SER A 250 6.90 35.36 5.42
N VAL A 251 7.02 34.08 5.05
CA VAL A 251 6.17 33.45 4.02
C VAL A 251 4.73 33.35 4.49
N ALA A 252 4.47 33.00 5.75
CA ALA A 252 3.12 32.99 6.31
C ALA A 252 2.46 34.38 6.22
N LYS A 253 3.21 35.46 6.48
CA LYS A 253 2.70 36.83 6.29
C LYS A 253 2.40 37.16 4.83
N GLN A 254 3.29 36.78 3.91
CA GLN A 254 3.06 36.98 2.46
C GLN A 254 1.84 36.21 1.96
N ALA A 255 1.61 35.01 2.49
CA ALA A 255 0.44 34.19 2.19
C ALA A 255 -0.83 34.61 2.96
N GLN A 256 -0.77 35.66 3.79
CA GLN A 256 -1.88 36.14 4.64
C GLN A 256 -2.38 35.05 5.61
N ALA A 257 -1.47 34.20 6.05
CA ALA A 257 -1.70 33.04 6.91
C ALA A 257 -1.17 33.22 8.34
N HIS A 258 -0.50 34.32 8.66
CA HIS A 258 0.13 34.50 9.98
C HIS A 258 -0.87 34.82 11.10
N ASP A 259 -1.98 35.48 10.76
CA ASP A 259 -2.90 36.06 11.74
C ASP A 259 -4.07 35.12 12.13
N PHE A 260 -4.29 34.03 11.38
CA PHE A 260 -5.31 33.02 11.70
C PHE A 260 -4.86 32.13 12.87
#